data_AF-M0EJV8-F1
#
_entry.id   AF-M0EJV8-F1
#
_cell.length_a   1.000
_cell.length_b   1.000
_cell.length_c   1.000
_cell.angle_alpha   90.00
_cell.angle_beta   90.00
_cell.angle_gamma   90.00
#
_symmetry.space_group_name_H-M   'P 1'
#
loop_
_entity.id
_entity.type
_entity.pdbx_description
1 polymer ?
#
loop_
_entity_poly.entity_id
_entity_poly.type
_entity_poly.pdbx_seq_one_letter_code
_entity_poly.pdbx_strand_id
1 'polypeptide(L)' 'MEFPIPSRADYALRTAVVVATLATLQYTGTFVDGPPGIDPAHLAAVAVLFPTFSYLIDVVVANVRRSPE' A
#
# COMPACT_ATOMS: atom_id res chain seq x y z
N MET A 1 -12.58 2.37 20.66
CA MET A 1 -11.80 2.36 19.40
C MET A 1 -12.75 2.10 18.25
N GLU A 2 -12.62 2.84 17.17
CA GLU A 2 -13.39 2.64 15.94
C GLU A 2 -12.55 1.91 14.89
N PHE A 3 -13.14 0.91 14.25
CA PHE A 3 -12.51 0.15 13.17
C PHE A 3 -13.26 0.47 11.87
N PRO A 4 -12.68 1.28 10.98
CA PRO A 4 -13.31 1.58 9.70
C PRO A 4 -13.53 0.26 8.93
N ILE A 5 -14.66 0.18 8.23
CA ILE A 5 -14.98 -0.94 7.34
C ILE A 5 -14.85 -0.43 5.90
N PRO A 6 -13.62 -0.29 5.39
CA PRO A 6 -13.42 0.18 4.03
C PRO A 6 -13.87 -0.88 3.01
N SER A 7 -14.21 -0.42 1.81
CA SER A 7 -14.45 -1.30 0.67
C SER A 7 -13.18 -2.12 0.38
N ARG A 8 -13.27 -3.44 0.53
CA ARG A 8 -12.16 -4.37 0.23
C ARG A 8 -11.75 -4.27 -1.25
N ALA A 9 -12.72 -4.00 -2.13
CA ALA A 9 -12.47 -3.85 -3.56
C ALA A 9 -11.62 -2.59 -3.86
N ASP A 10 -11.91 -1.47 -3.19
CA ASP A 10 -11.13 -0.23 -3.37
C ASP A 10 -9.70 -0.40 -2.86
N TYR A 11 -9.53 -1.09 -1.73
CA TYR A 11 -8.22 -1.41 -1.18
C TYR A 11 -7.41 -2.32 -2.10
N ALA A 12 -8.04 -3.36 -2.64
CA ALA A 12 -7.42 -4.26 -3.60
C ALA A 12 -7.02 -3.52 -4.88
N LEU A 13 -7.89 -2.65 -5.42
CA LEU A 13 -7.61 -1.86 -6.61
C LEU A 13 -6.43 -0.90 -6.39
N ARG A 14 -6.43 -0.15 -5.28
CA ARG A 14 -5.32 0.76 -4.92
C ARG A 14 -4.01 0.00 -4.77
N THR A 15 -4.04 -1.13 -4.09
CA THR A 15 -2.86 -1.99 -3.92
C THR A 15 -2.34 -2.49 -5.26
N ALA A 16 -3.23 -2.94 -6.15
CA ALA A 16 -2.86 -3.38 -7.49
C ALA A 16 -2.20 -2.27 -8.30
N VAL A 17 -2.73 -1.04 -8.24
CA VAL A 17 -2.14 0.14 -8.90
C VAL A 17 -0.74 0.43 -8.37
N VAL A 18 -0.54 0.41 -7.04
CA VAL A 18 0.78 0.63 -6.41
C VAL A 18 1.77 -0.44 -6.85
N VAL A 19 1.40 -1.72 -6.75
CA VAL A 19 2.27 -2.84 -7.15
C VAL A 19 2.61 -2.77 -8.64
N ALA A 20 1.65 -2.47 -9.50
CA ALA A 20 1.89 -2.32 -10.94
C ALA A 20 2.80 -1.13 -11.27
N THR A 21 2.65 -0.03 -10.55
CA THR A 21 3.52 1.15 -10.70
C THR A 21 4.95 0.80 -10.30
N LEU A 22 5.15 0.17 -9.15
CA LEU A 22 6.47 -0.28 -8.70
C LEU A 22 7.10 -1.29 -9.65
N ALA A 23 6.32 -2.25 -10.14
CA ALA A 23 6.77 -3.22 -11.13
C ALA A 23 7.25 -2.53 -12.42
N THR A 24 6.54 -1.49 -12.85
CA THR A 24 6.92 -0.68 -14.02
C THR A 24 8.23 0.04 -13.77
N LEU A 25 8.39 0.71 -12.62
CA LEU A 25 9.60 1.45 -12.29
C LEU A 25 10.82 0.52 -12.14
N GLN A 26 10.64 -0.65 -11.50
CA GLN A 26 11.66 -1.70 -11.38
C GLN A 26 12.08 -2.24 -12.75
N TYR A 27 11.11 -2.52 -13.61
CA TYR A 27 11.35 -3.00 -14.98
C TYR A 27 12.15 -1.97 -15.79
N THR A 28 11.83 -0.68 -15.67
CA THR A 28 12.57 0.39 -16.36
C THR A 28 13.92 0.72 -15.73
N GLY A 29 14.27 0.12 -14.59
CA GLY A 29 15.50 0.43 -13.85
C GLY A 29 15.51 1.84 -13.24
N THR A 30 14.34 2.43 -13.04
CA THR A 30 14.19 3.76 -12.43
C THR A 30 13.88 3.68 -10.93
N PHE A 31 13.65 2.45 -10.43
CA PHE A 31 13.38 2.16 -9.02
C PHE A 31 14.58 1.45 -8.41
N VAL A 32 15.21 2.12 -7.43
CA VAL A 32 16.39 1.64 -6.66
C VAL A 32 17.66 1.53 -7.52
N ASP A 33 18.80 1.91 -6.96
CA ASP A 33 20.11 1.72 -7.62
C ASP A 33 20.39 0.21 -7.73
N GLY A 34 20.05 -0.38 -8.87
CA GLY A 34 20.18 -1.81 -9.15
C GLY A 34 19.96 -2.13 -10.63
N PRO A 35 20.36 -3.33 -11.09
CA PRO A 35 20.13 -3.74 -12.47
C PRO A 35 18.62 -3.77 -12.78
N PRO A 36 18.19 -3.27 -13.95
CA PRO A 36 16.79 -3.30 -14.34
C PRO A 36 16.24 -4.74 -14.33
N GLY A 37 15.09 -4.91 -13.69
CA GLY A 37 14.49 -6.22 -13.48
C GLY A 37 13.34 -6.16 -12.49
N ILE A 38 12.40 -7.09 -12.63
CA ILE A 38 11.30 -7.23 -11.66
C ILE A 38 11.81 -8.05 -10.48
N ASP A 39 11.65 -7.53 -9.26
CA ASP A 39 11.84 -8.25 -8.00
C ASP A 39 10.47 -8.70 -7.45
N PRO A 40 10.08 -9.97 -7.66
CA PRO A 40 8.79 -10.48 -7.20
C PRO A 40 8.67 -10.49 -5.68
N ALA A 41 9.78 -10.66 -4.95
CA ALA A 41 9.76 -10.70 -3.49
C ALA A 41 9.45 -9.31 -2.93
N HIS A 42 10.06 -8.27 -3.50
CA HIS A 42 9.73 -6.88 -3.16
C HIS A 42 8.26 -6.56 -3.46
N LEU A 43 7.77 -6.91 -4.65
CA LEU A 43 6.38 -6.64 -5.03
C LEU A 43 5.37 -7.38 -4.13
N ALA A 44 5.67 -8.63 -3.77
CA ALA A 44 4.86 -9.40 -2.82
C ALA A 44 4.84 -8.76 -1.43
N ALA A 45 6.00 -8.30 -0.94
CA ALA A 45 6.08 -7.59 0.33
C ALA A 45 5.23 -6.30 0.31
N VAL A 46 5.32 -5.50 -0.75
CA VAL A 46 4.50 -4.30 -0.89
C VAL A 46 3.01 -4.63 -0.99
N ALA A 47 2.63 -5.68 -1.73
CA ALA A 47 1.24 -6.11 -1.88
C ALA A 47 0.59 -6.48 -0.54
N VAL A 48 1.37 -6.93 0.44
CA VAL A 48 0.90 -7.23 1.80
C VAL A 48 0.97 -5.99 2.69
N LEU A 49 2.13 -5.33 2.74
CA LEU A 49 2.37 -4.24 3.69
C LEU A 49 1.54 -3.00 3.37
N PHE A 50 1.39 -2.65 2.09
CA PHE A 50 0.65 -1.45 1.67
C PHE A 50 -0.79 -1.41 2.19
N PRO A 51 -1.65 -2.43 1.95
CA PRO A 51 -3.01 -2.42 2.48
C PRO A 51 -3.04 -2.51 4.02
N THR A 52 -2.11 -3.25 4.65
CA THR A 52 -2.04 -3.35 6.11
C THR A 52 -1.75 -1.99 6.75
N PHE A 53 -0.70 -1.29 6.31
CA PHE A 53 -0.37 0.03 6.86
C PHE A 53 -1.43 1.08 6.52
N SER A 54 -2.00 1.05 5.32
CA SER A 54 -3.11 1.94 4.95
C SER A 54 -4.31 1.77 5.90
N TYR A 55 -4.66 0.52 6.23
CA TYR A 55 -5.72 0.24 7.20
C TYR A 55 -5.38 0.74 8.61
N LEU A 56 -4.15 0.52 9.08
CA LEU A 56 -3.72 0.99 10.39
C LEU A 56 -3.76 2.53 10.48
N ILE A 57 -3.40 3.23 9.41
CA ILE A 57 -3.51 4.69 9.32
C ILE A 57 -4.99 5.11 9.40
N ASP A 58 -5.87 4.46 8.64
CA ASP A 58 -7.31 4.75 8.69
C ASP A 58 -7.89 4.54 10.10
N VAL A 59 -7.47 3.49 10.80
CA VAL A 59 -7.83 3.26 12.20
C VAL A 59 -7.36 4.43 13.08
N VAL A 60 -6.10 4.84 12.97
CA VAL A 60 -5.56 5.96 13.76
C VAL A 60 -6.34 7.26 13.46
N VAL A 61 -6.54 7.59 12.18
CA VAL A 61 -7.26 8.80 11.76
C VAL A 61 -8.70 8.80 12.27
N ALA A 62 -9.41 7.67 12.17
CA ALA A 62 -10.77 7.55 12.69
C ALA A 62 -10.84 7.78 14.20
N ASN A 63 -9.88 7.25 14.96
CA ASN A 63 -9.84 7.42 16.41
C ASN A 63 -9.39 8.82 16.84
N VAL A 64 -8.49 9.48 16.09
CA VAL A 64 -8.08 10.88 16.34
C VAL A 64 -9.24 11.84 16.06
N ARG A 65 -9.93 11.71 14.91
CA ARG A 65 -11.08 12.58 14.58
C ARG A 65 -12.23 12.49 15.59
N ARG A 66 -12.37 11.34 16.25
CA ARG A 66 -13.38 11.09 17.27
C ARG A 66 -13.01 11.64 18.65
N SER A 67 -11.77 12.07 18.84
CA SER A 67 -11.36 12.82 20.02
C SER A 67 -11.46 14.32 19.68
N PRO A 68 -12.65 14.96 19.75
CA PRO A 68 -12.69 16.40 19.77
C PRO A 68 -12.12 16.80 21.13
N GLU A 69 -10.91 17.33 21.13
CA GLU A 69 -10.65 18.44 22.05
C GLU A 69 -11.39 19.68 21.51
#